data_AF-A0A841YYA0-F1
#
_entry.id   AF-A0A841YYA0-F1
#
_cell.length_a   1.000
_cell.length_b   1.000
_cell.length_c   1.000
_cell.angle_alpha   90.00
_cell.angle_beta   90.00
_cell.angle_gamma   90.00
#
_symmetry.space_group_name_H-M   'P 1'
#
loop_
_entity.id
_entity.type
_entity.pdbx_description
1 polymer ?
#
loop_
_entity_poly.entity_id
_entity_poly.type
_entity_poly.pdbx_seq_one_letter_code
_entity_poly.pdbx_strand_id
1 'polypeptide(L)'
;MREAEEIFKAITSLNMKYGHTLVIKEDIEEERSNIEELPDINKRLAKCLCRLENIDGKKELALELLELHGVLVDIEWQYDQLHDIVRQAVSNLTEELEE
;
A
#
# COMPACT_ATOMS: atom_id res chain seq x y z
N MET A 1 -8.00 -3.10 -3.46
CA MET A 1 -6.92 -3.17 -2.46
C MET A 1 -7.47 -2.92 -1.06
N ARG A 2 -8.47 -3.72 -0.66
CA ARG A 2 -9.13 -3.55 0.63
C ARG A 2 -8.24 -4.07 1.77
N GLU A 3 -7.41 -5.04 1.43
CA GLU A 3 -6.47 -5.73 2.29
C GLU A 3 -5.43 -4.77 2.87
N ALA A 4 -4.86 -3.88 2.03
CA ALA A 4 -3.92 -2.84 2.46
C ALA A 4 -4.55 -1.91 3.53
N GLU A 5 -5.78 -1.43 3.29
CA GLU A 5 -6.51 -0.63 4.27
C GLU A 5 -6.77 -1.38 5.59
N GLU A 6 -7.12 -2.67 5.51
CA GLU A 6 -7.41 -3.50 6.68
C GLU A 6 -6.14 -3.76 7.51
N ILE A 7 -4.99 -4.00 6.85
CA ILE A 7 -3.68 -4.12 7.49
C ILE A 7 -3.32 -2.82 8.22
N PHE A 8 -3.40 -1.69 7.53
CA PHE A 8 -3.08 -0.38 8.13
C PHE A 8 -3.97 -0.06 9.34
N LYS A 9 -5.29 -0.31 9.23
CA LYS A 9 -6.24 -0.14 10.34
C LYS A 9 -5.89 -1.04 11.53
N ALA A 10 -5.51 -2.30 11.28
CA ALA A 10 -5.11 -3.23 12.33
C ALA A 10 -3.87 -2.73 13.07
N ILE A 11 -2.82 -2.34 12.34
CA ILE A 11 -1.56 -1.87 12.94
C ILE A 11 -1.78 -0.56 13.70
N THR A 12 -2.51 0.39 13.13
CA THR A 12 -2.83 1.66 13.81
C THR A 12 -3.60 1.41 15.11
N SER A 13 -4.55 0.48 15.10
CA SER A 13 -5.32 0.10 16.29
C SER A 13 -4.43 -0.55 17.36
N LEU A 14 -3.47 -1.39 16.95
CA LEU A 14 -2.48 -1.95 17.85
C LEU A 14 -1.59 -0.84 18.44
N ASN A 15 -1.07 0.06 17.61
CA ASN A 15 -0.21 1.15 18.09
C ASN A 15 -0.95 2.02 19.13
N MET A 16 -2.22 2.34 18.91
CA MET A 16 -3.06 3.02 19.92
C MET A 16 -3.20 2.21 21.21
N LYS A 17 -3.45 0.89 21.11
CA LYS A 17 -3.59 0.00 22.27
C LYS A 17 -2.33 -0.05 23.12
N TYR A 18 -1.16 0.05 22.51
CA TYR A 18 0.14 0.05 23.18
C TYR A 18 0.69 1.46 23.41
N GLY A 19 -0.17 2.48 23.49
CA GLY A 19 0.26 3.82 23.91
C GLY A 19 1.15 4.57 22.91
N HIS A 20 1.04 4.24 21.62
CA HIS A 20 1.79 4.84 20.51
C HIS A 20 3.30 4.55 20.51
N THR A 21 3.74 3.43 21.09
CA THR A 21 5.18 3.06 21.14
C THR A 21 5.63 2.16 19.99
N LEU A 22 4.70 1.47 19.31
CA LEU A 22 5.06 0.47 18.30
C LEU A 22 5.50 1.10 16.98
N VAL A 23 4.85 2.18 16.56
CA VAL A 23 5.11 2.84 15.28
C VAL A 23 5.16 4.33 15.52
N ILE A 24 6.14 5.02 14.92
CA ILE A 24 6.24 6.48 15.06
C ILE A 24 5.07 7.16 14.36
N LYS A 25 4.68 8.33 14.88
CA LYS A 25 3.47 9.01 14.43
C LYS A 25 3.58 9.48 12.98
N GLU A 26 4.76 9.93 12.60
CA GLU A 26 5.06 10.45 11.26
C GLU A 26 4.78 9.39 10.19
N ASP A 27 5.29 8.17 10.38
CA ASP A 27 5.09 7.04 9.45
C ASP A 27 3.60 6.66 9.34
N ILE A 28 2.83 6.75 10.44
CA ILE A 28 1.37 6.53 10.40
C ILE A 28 0.65 7.60 9.58
N GLU A 29 1.01 8.88 9.72
CA GLU A 29 0.32 9.95 8.97
C GLU A 29 0.71 9.97 7.49
N GLU A 30 1.97 9.63 7.17
CA GLU A 30 2.39 9.41 5.79
C GLU A 30 1.58 8.28 5.16
N GLU A 31 1.54 7.11 5.79
CA GLU A 31 0.81 5.98 5.22
C GLU A 31 -0.71 6.20 5.19
N ARG A 32 -1.27 6.96 6.13
CA ARG A 32 -2.68 7.38 6.03
C ARG A 32 -2.95 8.11 4.72
N SER A 33 -2.04 9.00 4.30
CA SER A 33 -2.16 9.75 3.06
C SER A 33 -2.04 8.82 1.84
N ASN A 34 -1.11 7.86 1.89
CA ASN A 34 -0.92 6.85 0.83
C ASN A 34 -2.16 5.97 0.65
N ILE A 35 -2.76 5.53 1.76
CA ILE A 35 -3.98 4.73 1.79
C ILE A 35 -5.15 5.47 1.11
N GLU A 36 -5.23 6.79 1.23
CA GLU A 36 -6.27 7.60 0.58
C GLU A 36 -6.16 7.58 -0.96
N GLU A 37 -5.01 7.23 -1.53
CA GLU A 37 -4.79 7.10 -2.97
C GLU A 37 -5.24 5.74 -3.53
N LEU A 38 -5.42 4.72 -2.68
CA LEU A 38 -5.81 3.36 -3.09
C LEU A 38 -7.07 3.32 -3.98
N PRO A 39 -8.15 4.09 -3.72
CA PRO A 39 -9.31 4.14 -4.60
C PRO A 39 -8.96 4.56 -6.03
N ASP A 40 -8.03 5.50 -6.20
CA ASP A 40 -7.62 5.99 -7.52
C ASP A 40 -6.70 5.03 -8.25
N ILE A 41 -5.79 4.37 -7.53
CA ILE A 41 -5.00 3.25 -8.08
C ILE A 41 -5.93 2.12 -8.54
N ASN A 42 -6.95 1.74 -7.74
CA ASN A 42 -7.94 0.72 -8.14
C ASN A 42 -8.72 1.15 -9.39
N LYS A 43 -9.12 2.42 -9.50
CA LYS A 43 -9.79 2.95 -10.71
C LYS A 43 -8.87 2.89 -11.93
N ARG A 44 -7.58 3.23 -11.78
CA ARG A 44 -6.60 3.17 -12.86
C ARG A 44 -6.38 1.73 -13.32
N LEU A 45 -6.24 0.79 -12.38
CA LEU A 45 -6.15 -0.64 -12.68
C LEU A 45 -7.35 -1.13 -13.48
N ALA A 46 -8.57 -0.87 -12.99
CA ALA A 46 -9.80 -1.31 -13.65
C ALA A 46 -9.93 -0.75 -15.08
N LYS A 47 -9.56 0.53 -15.28
CA LYS A 47 -9.53 1.15 -16.61
C LYS A 47 -8.51 0.49 -17.53
N CYS A 48 -7.31 0.20 -17.03
CA CYS A 48 -6.26 -0.43 -17.81
C CYS A 48 -6.65 -1.85 -18.24
N LEU A 49 -7.19 -2.65 -17.32
CA LEU A 49 -7.68 -4.00 -17.62
C LEU A 49 -8.80 -4.00 -18.67
N CYS A 50 -9.79 -3.11 -18.52
CA CYS A 50 -10.87 -2.96 -19.50
C CYS A 50 -10.35 -2.57 -20.90
N ARG A 51 -9.32 -1.72 -20.99
CA ARG A 51 -8.70 -1.37 -22.28
C ARG A 51 -7.96 -2.57 -22.85
N LEU A 52 -7.14 -3.27 -22.06
CA LEU A 52 -6.36 -4.45 -22.49
C LEU A 52 -7.22 -5.56 -23.10
N GLU A 53 -8.44 -5.76 -22.62
CA GLU A 53 -9.39 -6.74 -23.18
C GLU A 53 -9.82 -6.44 -24.63
N ASN A 54 -9.67 -5.19 -25.09
CA ASN A 54 -10.23 -4.71 -26.35
C ASN A 54 -9.15 -4.17 -27.32
N ILE A 55 -7.89 -4.59 -27.19
CA ILE A 55 -6.79 -4.10 -28.03
C ILE A 55 -6.51 -5.03 -29.20
N ASP A 56 -6.60 -4.49 -30.42
CA ASP A 56 -6.27 -5.19 -31.66
C ASP A 56 -4.84 -4.88 -32.18
N GLY A 57 -4.22 -3.79 -31.70
CA GLY A 57 -2.97 -3.25 -32.22
C GLY A 57 -1.78 -3.40 -31.28
N LYS A 58 -0.62 -3.81 -31.81
CA LYS A 58 0.62 -3.99 -31.01
C LYS A 58 1.14 -2.71 -30.38
N LYS A 59 0.92 -1.55 -31.02
CA LYS A 59 1.40 -0.26 -30.51
C LYS A 59 0.57 0.18 -29.31
N GLU A 60 -0.74 0.07 -29.43
CA GLU A 60 -1.71 0.34 -28.37
C GLU A 60 -1.48 -0.62 -27.20
N LEU A 61 -1.24 -1.90 -27.48
CA LEU A 61 -0.90 -2.90 -26.47
C LEU A 61 0.34 -2.50 -25.67
N ALA A 62 1.40 -2.05 -26.35
CA ALA A 62 2.63 -1.63 -25.67
C ALA A 62 2.40 -0.44 -24.71
N LEU A 63 1.57 0.52 -25.11
CA LEU A 63 1.24 1.68 -24.27
C LEU A 63 0.40 1.26 -23.05
N GLU A 64 -0.59 0.39 -23.25
CA GLU A 64 -1.44 -0.08 -22.15
C GLU A 64 -0.70 -1.00 -21.18
N LEU A 65 0.24 -1.81 -21.66
CA LEU A 65 1.14 -2.59 -20.78
C LEU A 65 2.07 -1.69 -19.96
N LEU A 66 2.52 -0.56 -20.52
CA LEU A 66 3.31 0.42 -19.76
C LEU A 66 2.47 1.08 -18.65
N GLU A 67 1.21 1.43 -18.94
CA GLU A 67 0.31 1.95 -17.91
C GLU A 67 0.02 0.90 -16.83
N LEU A 68 -0.22 -0.36 -17.22
CA LEU A 68 -0.40 -1.47 -16.27
C LEU A 68 0.82 -1.61 -15.37
N HIS A 69 2.03 -1.58 -15.94
CA HIS A 69 3.26 -1.63 -15.16
C HIS A 69 3.33 -0.48 -14.15
N GLY A 70 3.01 0.76 -14.55
CA GLY A 70 2.98 1.89 -13.62
C GLY A 70 2.00 1.68 -12.47
N VAL A 71 0.79 1.19 -12.76
CA VAL A 71 -0.20 0.85 -11.72
C VAL A 71 0.31 -0.25 -10.79
N LEU A 72 1.00 -1.27 -11.32
CA LEU A 72 1.57 -2.34 -10.49
C LEU A 72 2.69 -1.82 -9.58
N VAL A 73 3.52 -0.89 -10.05
CA VAL A 73 4.53 -0.21 -9.22
C VAL A 73 3.88 0.57 -8.08
N ASP A 74 2.79 1.30 -8.36
CA ASP A 74 2.05 2.00 -7.31
C ASP A 74 1.50 1.02 -6.26
N ILE A 75 1.01 -0.15 -6.69
CA ILE A 75 0.52 -1.19 -5.78
C ILE A 75 1.66 -1.78 -4.94
N GLU A 76 2.79 -2.12 -5.57
CA GLU A 76 3.98 -2.66 -4.90
C GLU A 76 4.46 -1.70 -3.80
N TRP A 77 4.55 -0.41 -4.14
CA TRP A 77 4.97 0.63 -3.21
C TRP A 77 4.08 0.70 -1.95
N GLN A 78 2.76 0.59 -2.10
CA GLN A 78 1.83 0.59 -0.97
C GLN A 78 2.09 -0.59 -0.02
N TYR A 79 2.38 -1.77 -0.55
CA TYR A 79 2.71 -2.92 0.28
C TYR A 79 4.08 -2.81 0.93
N ASP A 80 5.05 -2.18 0.28
CA ASP A 80 6.36 -1.91 0.86
C ASP A 80 6.25 -0.95 2.06
N GLN A 81 5.44 0.10 1.96
CA GLN A 81 5.19 1.03 3.09
C GLN A 81 4.54 0.31 4.28
N LEU A 82 3.51 -0.51 4.02
CA LEU A 82 2.89 -1.32 5.07
C LEU A 82 3.87 -2.31 5.70
N HIS A 83 4.73 -2.94 4.88
CA HIS A 83 5.76 -3.85 5.37
C HIS A 83 6.74 -3.13 6.29
N ASP A 84 7.17 -1.91 5.95
CA ASP A 84 8.07 -1.12 6.80
C ASP A 84 7.42 -0.73 8.13
N ILE A 85 6.14 -0.34 8.12
CA ILE A 85 5.39 -0.07 9.35
C ILE A 85 5.29 -1.31 10.24
N VAL A 86 4.99 -2.47 9.66
CA VAL A 86 4.97 -3.74 10.42
C VAL A 86 6.34 -4.05 11.00
N ARG A 87 7.41 -3.86 10.20
CA ARG A 87 8.78 -4.12 10.62
C ARG A 87 9.18 -3.23 11.81
N GLN A 88 8.81 -1.95 11.79
CA GLN A 88 9.03 -1.03 12.92
C GLN A 88 8.29 -1.51 14.17
N ALA A 89 7.00 -1.86 14.04
CA ALA A 89 6.20 -2.39 15.14
C ALA A 89 6.82 -3.65 15.78
N VAL A 90 7.33 -4.56 14.97
CA VAL A 90 8.01 -5.78 15.45
C VAL A 90 9.33 -5.44 16.13
N SER A 91 10.12 -4.52 15.58
CA SER A 91 11.41 -4.11 16.16
C SER A 91 11.22 -3.53 17.55
N ASN A 92 10.35 -2.51 17.68
CA ASN A 92 10.11 -1.84 18.95
C ASN A 92 9.53 -2.78 20.00
N LEU A 93 8.61 -3.66 19.61
CA LEU A 93 8.07 -4.67 20.53
C LEU A 93 9.15 -5.65 21.01
N THR A 94 10.08 -6.02 20.13
CA THR A 94 11.16 -6.96 20.50
C THR A 94 12.13 -6.31 21.48
N GLU A 95 12.47 -5.03 21.27
CA GLU A 95 13.29 -4.25 22.19
C GLU A 95 12.63 -4.14 23.58
N GLU A 96 11.33 -3.85 23.64
CA GLU A 96 10.56 -3.80 24.90
C GLU A 96 10.52 -5.16 25.65
N LEU A 97 10.67 -6.29 24.95
CA LEU A 97 10.67 -7.63 25.56
C LEU A 97 12.05 -8.07 26.07
N GLU A 98 13.12 -7.41 25.63
CA GLU A 98 14.49 -7.69 26.06
C GLU A 98 14.94 -6.83 27.27
N GLU A 99 14.17 -5.80 27.64
CA GLU A 99 14.32 -4.96 28.84
C GLU A 99 13.66 -5.53 30.11
#